data_AF-A0A6A4BQF4-F1
#
_entry.id   AF-A0A6A4BQF4-F1
#
_cell.length_a   1.000
_cell.length_b   1.000
_cell.length_c   1.000
_cell.angle_alpha   90.00
_cell.angle_beta   90.00
_cell.angle_gamma   90.00
#
_symmetry.space_group_name_H-M   'P 1'
#
loop_
_entity.id
_entity.type
_entity.pdbx_description
1 polymer ?
#
loop_
_entity_poly.entity_id
_entity_poly.type
_entity_poly.pdbx_seq_one_letter_code
_entity_poly.pdbx_strand_id
1 'polypeptide(L)'
;MGASANQVAKNLHDYYSIPYSKIEVTPMIGGNCFPKAQGYIFTLNDVATVSNFAKANGLGGVHFWSLERDNDCPPGAAYWLCNTYGVAGLFGFTKKFLTYFQ
;
A
#
# COMPACT_ATOMS: atom_id res chain seq x y z
N MET A 1 -7.32 1.68 2.54
CA MET A 1 -7.20 1.03 1.21
C MET A 1 -6.60 -0.39 1.20
N GLY A 2 -6.01 -0.89 2.29
CA GLY A 2 -5.33 -2.20 2.32
C GLY A 2 -6.25 -3.40 2.11
N ALA A 3 -7.50 -3.33 2.60
CA ALA A 3 -8.49 -4.37 2.35
C ALA A 3 -8.80 -4.57 0.86
N SER A 4 -8.84 -3.48 0.08
CA SER A 4 -9.03 -3.54 -1.37
C SER A 4 -7.85 -4.20 -2.07
N ALA A 5 -6.61 -3.89 -1.67
CA ALA A 5 -5.42 -4.55 -2.21
C ALA A 5 -5.43 -6.06 -1.95
N ASN A 6 -5.76 -6.46 -0.71
CA ASN A 6 -5.87 -7.88 -0.35
C ASN A 6 -7.00 -8.57 -1.13
N GLN A 7 -8.14 -7.90 -1.34
CA GLN A 7 -9.26 -8.47 -2.09
C GLN A 7 -8.90 -8.75 -3.54
N VAL A 8 -8.12 -7.88 -4.20
CA VAL A 8 -7.67 -8.12 -5.57
C VAL A 8 -6.74 -9.34 -5.64
N ALA A 9 -5.85 -9.53 -4.67
CA ALA A 9 -4.99 -10.71 -4.61
C ALA A 9 -5.80 -12.01 -4.45
N LYS A 10 -6.84 -12.00 -3.59
CA LYS A 10 -7.78 -13.14 -3.46
C LYS A 10 -8.51 -13.42 -4.76
N ASN A 11 -9.06 -12.39 -5.40
CA ASN A 11 -9.79 -12.55 -6.66
C ASN A 11 -8.89 -13.15 -7.76
N LEU A 12 -7.63 -12.70 -7.85
CA LEU A 12 -6.66 -13.23 -8.81
C LEU A 12 -6.34 -14.71 -8.53
N HIS A 13 -6.15 -15.05 -7.25
CA HIS A 13 -5.93 -16.43 -6.80
C HIS A 13 -7.15 -17.32 -7.10
N ASP A 14 -8.34 -16.91 -6.66
CA ASP A 14 -9.56 -17.71 -6.72
C ASP A 14 -10.04 -17.92 -8.16
N TYR A 15 -9.96 -16.88 -9.00
CA TYR A 15 -10.46 -16.95 -10.38
C TYR A 15 -9.51 -17.67 -11.33
N TYR A 16 -8.20 -17.41 -11.23
CA TYR A 16 -7.20 -17.94 -12.17
C TYR A 16 -6.36 -19.08 -11.58
N SER A 17 -6.61 -19.50 -10.34
CA SER A 17 -5.80 -20.50 -9.63
C SER A 17 -4.31 -20.14 -9.56
N ILE A 18 -3.98 -18.85 -9.61
CA ILE A 18 -2.59 -18.38 -9.49
C ILE A 18 -2.16 -18.52 -8.03
N PRO A 19 -1.08 -19.26 -7.70
CA PRO A 19 -0.62 -19.40 -6.33
C PRO A 19 -0.24 -18.04 -5.73
N TYR A 20 -0.53 -17.81 -4.45
CA TYR A 20 -0.16 -16.55 -3.77
C TYR A 20 1.34 -16.25 -3.88
N SER A 21 2.20 -17.25 -3.88
CA SER A 21 3.65 -17.10 -4.08
C SER A 21 4.07 -16.56 -5.45
N LYS A 22 3.12 -16.39 -6.39
CA LYS A 22 3.29 -15.74 -7.70
C LYS A 22 2.56 -14.39 -7.78
N ILE A 23 2.00 -13.91 -6.68
CA ILE A 23 1.24 -12.67 -6.60
C ILE A 23 1.98 -11.69 -5.68
N GLU A 24 2.17 -10.48 -6.20
CA GLU A 24 2.71 -9.35 -5.44
C GLU A 24 1.69 -8.21 -5.46
N VAL A 25 1.67 -7.40 -4.40
CA VAL A 25 0.78 -6.25 -4.29
C VAL A 25 1.58 -4.96 -4.21
N THR A 26 1.19 -3.95 -4.99
CA THR A 26 1.87 -2.65 -5.05
C THR A 26 0.89 -1.51 -4.78
N PRO A 27 0.61 -1.17 -3.51
CA PRO A 27 -0.22 -0.02 -3.20
C PRO A 27 0.50 1.29 -3.50
N MET A 28 -0.26 2.31 -3.86
CA MET A 28 0.22 3.69 -3.85
C MET A 28 0.00 4.28 -2.45
N ILE A 29 1.06 4.80 -1.81
CA ILE A 29 1.00 5.28 -0.42
C ILE A 29 0.25 6.61 -0.30
N GLY A 30 -0.44 6.87 0.82
CA GLY A 30 -1.22 8.10 0.99
C GLY A 30 -2.29 8.33 -0.09
N GLY A 31 -2.47 9.57 -0.57
CA GLY A 31 -3.57 9.94 -1.47
C GLY A 31 -3.42 9.38 -2.90
N ASN A 32 -4.48 8.75 -3.42
CA ASN A 32 -4.44 7.98 -4.68
C ASN A 32 -5.34 8.47 -5.82
N CYS A 33 -6.57 8.90 -5.56
CA CYS A 33 -7.44 9.37 -6.65
C CYS A 33 -7.10 10.82 -7.06
N PHE A 34 -7.09 11.05 -8.37
CA PHE A 34 -7.04 12.39 -8.96
C PHE A 34 -8.33 12.63 -9.77
N PRO A 35 -8.97 13.81 -9.67
CA PRO A 35 -8.63 14.96 -8.82
C PRO A 35 -9.21 14.85 -7.39
N LYS A 36 -9.84 13.72 -7.03
CA LYS A 36 -10.56 13.56 -5.75
C LYS A 36 -9.72 12.85 -4.68
N ALA A 37 -9.49 13.53 -3.56
CA ALA A 37 -8.76 12.95 -2.43
C ALA A 37 -9.63 12.06 -1.50
N GLN A 38 -10.91 12.40 -1.37
CA GLN A 38 -11.76 11.88 -0.28
C GLN A 38 -11.99 10.36 -0.40
N GLY A 39 -11.58 9.62 0.64
CA GLY A 39 -11.77 8.17 0.74
C GLY A 39 -10.70 7.31 0.07
N TYR A 40 -9.77 7.90 -0.69
CA TYR A 40 -8.74 7.17 -1.44
C TYR A 40 -7.35 7.42 -0.86
N ILE A 41 -7.19 7.17 0.44
CA ILE A 41 -5.93 7.33 1.16
C ILE A 41 -5.45 5.95 1.65
N PHE A 42 -4.21 5.60 1.33
CA PHE A 42 -3.50 4.46 1.89
C PHE A 42 -2.71 4.92 3.14
N THR A 43 -3.10 4.43 4.30
CA THR A 43 -2.60 4.86 5.61
C THR A 43 -1.54 3.91 6.18
N LEU A 44 -0.91 4.28 7.29
CA LEU A 44 -0.01 3.37 8.02
C LEU A 44 -0.73 2.11 8.57
N ASN A 45 -2.04 2.17 8.81
CA ASN A 45 -2.83 0.99 9.18
C ASN A 45 -3.06 0.06 7.98
N ASP A 46 -3.12 0.61 6.77
CA ASP A 46 -3.21 -0.18 5.56
C ASP A 46 -1.91 -0.95 5.29
N VAL A 47 -0.75 -0.39 5.66
CA VAL A 47 0.54 -1.12 5.67
C VAL A 47 0.42 -2.40 6.51
N ALA A 48 -0.12 -2.29 7.72
CA ALA A 48 -0.31 -3.46 8.59
C ALA A 48 -1.25 -4.50 7.95
N THR A 49 -2.35 -4.02 7.36
CA THR A 49 -3.37 -4.88 6.74
C THR A 49 -2.81 -5.66 5.55
N VAL A 50 -2.04 -4.99 4.67
CA VAL A 50 -1.44 -5.64 3.50
C VAL A 50 -0.30 -6.57 3.92
N SER A 51 0.57 -6.10 4.82
CA SER A 51 1.75 -6.88 5.24
C SER A 51 1.35 -8.16 5.98
N ASN A 52 0.37 -8.09 6.87
CA ASN A 52 -0.14 -9.28 7.57
C ASN A 52 -0.78 -10.27 6.61
N PHE A 53 -1.56 -9.80 5.63
CA PHE A 53 -2.14 -10.68 4.60
C PHE A 53 -1.05 -11.34 3.74
N ALA A 54 -0.06 -10.57 3.30
CA ALA A 54 1.05 -11.06 2.49
C ALA A 54 1.81 -12.18 3.21
N LYS A 55 2.17 -11.97 4.49
CA LYS A 55 2.86 -12.97 5.32
C LYS A 55 2.00 -14.20 5.58
N ALA A 56 0.74 -14.00 5.96
CA ALA A 56 -0.16 -15.11 6.31
C ALA A 56 -0.47 -16.04 5.12
N ASN A 57 -0.43 -15.51 3.89
CA ASN A 57 -0.78 -16.27 2.68
C ASN A 57 0.43 -16.62 1.81
N GLY A 58 1.64 -16.23 2.21
CA GLY A 58 2.85 -16.49 1.43
C GLY A 58 2.85 -15.80 0.06
N LEU A 59 2.44 -14.52 0.02
CA LEU A 59 2.55 -13.71 -1.19
C LEU A 59 4.02 -13.59 -1.64
N GLY A 60 4.24 -13.40 -2.93
CA GLY A 60 5.57 -13.19 -3.50
C GLY A 60 6.26 -11.92 -2.96
N GLY A 61 5.48 -10.90 -2.61
CA GLY A 61 6.03 -9.63 -2.12
C GLY A 61 5.00 -8.52 -1.96
N VAL A 62 5.46 -7.45 -1.32
CA VAL A 62 4.76 -6.17 -1.22
C VAL A 62 5.72 -5.07 -1.65
N HIS A 63 5.32 -4.30 -2.64
CA HIS A 63 6.01 -3.08 -3.09
C HIS A 63 5.12 -1.87 -2.82
N PHE A 64 5.62 -0.66 -3.04
CA PHE A 64 4.76 0.52 -3.01
C PHE A 64 5.21 1.60 -4.00
N TRP A 65 4.26 2.42 -4.45
CA TRP A 65 4.53 3.59 -5.27
C TRP A 65 4.47 4.88 -4.44
N SER A 66 5.56 5.61 -4.24
CA SER A 66 6.98 5.32 -4.56
C SER A 66 7.86 5.91 -3.45
N LEU A 67 9.18 5.69 -3.48
CA LEU A 67 10.08 6.18 -2.44
C LEU A 67 10.10 7.72 -2.37
N GLU A 68 10.07 8.41 -3.50
CA GLU A 68 10.02 9.88 -3.58
C GLU A 68 8.76 10.44 -2.93
N ARG A 69 7.66 9.67 -2.95
CA ARG A 69 6.41 10.06 -2.29
C ARG A 69 6.43 9.85 -0.79
N ASP A 70 7.42 9.17 -0.22
CA ASP A 70 7.46 8.83 1.21
C ASP A 70 7.98 9.98 2.08
N ASN A 71 7.37 11.15 1.88
CA ASN A 71 7.53 12.35 2.66
C ASN A 71 6.19 13.08 2.76
N ASP A 72 5.97 13.79 3.86
CA ASP A 72 4.70 14.45 4.11
C ASP A 72 4.48 15.73 3.31
N CYS A 73 3.22 15.99 3.02
CA CYS A 73 2.69 17.25 2.50
C CYS A 73 1.19 17.33 2.85
N PRO A 74 0.53 18.48 2.61
CA PRO A 74 -0.89 18.62 2.94
C PRO A 74 -1.77 17.50 2.36
N PRO A 75 -2.77 17.01 3.11
CA PRO A 75 -3.68 15.98 2.65
C PRO A 75 -4.34 16.35 1.31
N GLY A 76 -4.39 15.39 0.38
CA GLY A 76 -4.81 15.69 -0.99
C GLY A 76 -4.86 14.48 -1.92
N ALA A 77 -5.09 14.76 -3.20
CA ALA A 77 -5.08 13.78 -4.29
C ALA A 77 -3.66 13.22 -4.51
N ALA A 78 -3.52 12.32 -5.48
CA ALA A 78 -2.21 11.85 -5.93
C ALA A 78 -1.28 13.04 -6.27
N TYR A 79 -0.07 13.01 -5.70
CA TYR A 79 1.02 13.90 -6.04
C TYR A 79 2.33 13.12 -6.09
N TRP A 80 3.24 13.51 -6.99
CA TRP A 80 4.42 12.73 -7.33
C TRP A 80 5.60 12.92 -6.37
N LEU A 81 5.65 14.05 -5.62
CA LEU A 81 6.74 14.37 -4.68
C LEU A 81 6.46 14.00 -3.21
N CYS A 82 5.22 13.64 -2.86
CA CYS A 82 4.84 13.43 -1.46
C CYS A 82 3.58 12.57 -1.34
N ASN A 83 3.33 12.10 -0.12
CA ASN A 83 2.31 11.09 0.13
C ASN A 83 0.88 11.67 0.17
N THR A 84 0.70 12.97 0.34
CA THR A 84 -0.61 13.62 0.53
C THR A 84 -1.49 12.96 1.61
N TYR A 85 -0.84 12.33 2.59
CA TYR A 85 -1.41 11.82 3.85
C TYR A 85 -1.07 12.76 5.02
N GLY A 86 0.14 13.32 5.02
CA GLY A 86 0.53 14.45 5.88
C GLY A 86 0.88 14.12 7.32
N VAL A 87 0.90 12.83 7.70
CA VAL A 87 1.19 12.39 9.08
C VAL A 87 2.08 11.13 9.14
N ALA A 88 2.74 10.74 8.05
CA ALA A 88 3.62 9.58 8.04
C ALA A 88 5.05 9.91 8.52
N GLY A 89 5.50 11.14 8.30
CA GLY A 89 6.88 11.58 8.45
C GLY A 89 7.80 11.14 7.29
N LEU A 90 9.05 11.59 7.35
CA LEU A 90 10.08 11.21 6.37
C LEU A 90 10.36 9.71 6.44
N PHE A 91 10.19 9.03 5.30
CA PHE A 91 10.27 7.58 5.14
C PHE A 91 9.29 6.81 6.04
N GLY A 92 8.15 7.41 6.38
CA GLY A 92 7.17 6.83 7.30
C GLY A 92 6.62 5.49 6.83
N PHE A 93 6.26 5.39 5.55
CA PHE A 93 5.75 4.14 4.99
C PHE A 93 6.85 3.09 4.88
N THR A 94 8.04 3.47 4.41
CA THR A 94 9.22 2.60 4.32
C THR A 94 9.53 1.98 5.68
N LYS A 95 9.69 2.81 6.72
CA LYS A 95 9.94 2.35 8.09
C LYS A 95 8.83 1.42 8.57
N LYS A 96 7.57 1.74 8.28
CA LYS A 96 6.44 0.90 8.69
C LYS A 96 6.46 -0.46 7.99
N PHE A 97 6.70 -0.52 6.68
CA PHE A 97 6.84 -1.80 5.96
C PHE A 97 7.99 -2.66 6.52
N LEU A 98 9.13 -2.05 6.83
CA LEU A 98 10.28 -2.75 7.42
C LEU A 98 9.94 -3.44 8.75
N THR A 99 9.00 -2.92 9.55
CA THR A 99 8.56 -3.61 10.79
C THR A 99 7.85 -4.95 10.56
N TYR A 100 7.46 -5.26 9.32
CA TYR A 100 6.79 -6.52 8.98
C TYR A 100 7.70 -7.51 8.22
N PHE A 101 8.71 -7.03 7.50
CA PHE A 101 9.51 -7.84 6.56
C PHE A 101 11.00 -7.94 6.92
N GLN A 102 11.43 -7.37 8.04
CA GLN A 102 12.71 -7.70 8.71
C GLN A 102 12.52 -8.89 9.64
#